data_AF-V9HGV9-F1
#
_entry.id   AF-V9HGV9-F1
#
_cell.length_a   1.000
_cell.length_b   1.000
_cell.length_c   1.000
_cell.angle_alpha   90.00
_cell.angle_beta   90.00
_cell.angle_gamma   90.00
#
_symmetry.space_group_name_H-M   'P 1'
#
loop_
_entity.id
_entity.type
_entity.pdbx_description
1 polymer ?
#
loop_
_entity_poly.entity_id
_entity_poly.type
_entity_poly.pdbx_seq_one_letter_code
_entity_poly.pdbx_strand_id
1 'polypeptide(L)'
;MKRKLLIYKYLTCVFAALSIATIYFTFKLGPQLGGRIYQIGIFLFIIFIVISSNLFDKSRKFNEILYLISSWPNAYDSKFDFNKIHKFYYEYGPKSLNENTFHDIDDQTAHDLNVDEVFKKISNCSSTPGEQMLYYILRTPKTNSVELIERNKIIDKFKNDENLRSTIQQIFSNLGKQRKGEIFNLFNTETVVNKSKVLLYNLIALSSVVALVWFIIDGADKIPTFIGIFAIYMFISLRTASEIEYELTSLQYLGDFIRASKELSKIDDPTLKDEIDKIKERVDLFSKIDKKTLFIYSQGALDIFIETINALFLTRIRSYYSIINIIKKNRQELIELYALVGKIEAYISVSSYRTKLKNYSLPNFTDNKNNLFKTENACHPLLEDGIPNSINLNNKGVILTGSNMSGKSTFMRTLALNMLLAQSIYTCLCDDYNASFFRVMSSLSISDDVLSGTSYYLEECNAVLRILNSLDEEVPAFCIIDEIFKGTNPIERIATSKQILKYIMNRNALSIVATHDLELAETCNDKYLKYYFCEDVDENEGLIFDFKLKEGICNTGNAIKLLSYLGYPNEIINDSIKDISSK
;
A
#
# COMPACT_ATOMS: atom_id res chain seq x y z
N MET A 1 27.90 0.83 14.15
CA MET A 1 26.69 1.20 14.93
C MET A 1 26.62 0.56 16.32
N LYS A 2 26.85 -0.75 16.49
CA LYS A 2 26.75 -1.46 17.79
C LYS A 2 27.57 -0.83 18.95
N ARG A 3 28.79 -0.35 18.70
CA ARG A 3 29.60 0.37 19.71
C ARG A 3 28.97 1.67 20.19
N LYS A 4 28.40 2.47 19.28
CA LYS A 4 27.69 3.73 19.63
C LYS A 4 26.45 3.44 20.48
N LEU A 5 25.71 2.39 20.16
CA LEU A 5 24.56 1.95 20.94
C LEU A 5 24.94 1.59 22.39
N LEU A 6 26.01 0.81 22.58
CA LEU A 6 26.52 0.45 23.90
C LEU A 6 26.92 1.70 24.71
N ILE A 7 27.57 2.67 24.08
CA ILE A 7 27.92 3.95 24.71
C ILE A 7 26.67 4.70 25.16
N TYR A 8 25.64 4.83 24.32
CA TYR A 8 24.40 5.51 24.71
C TYR A 8 23.70 4.80 25.86
N LYS A 9 23.57 3.47 25.83
CA LYS A 9 22.99 2.70 26.94
C LYS A 9 23.76 2.91 28.25
N TYR A 10 25.08 2.85 28.20
CA TYR A 10 25.92 3.09 29.38
C TYR A 10 25.75 4.50 29.93
N LEU A 11 25.80 5.53 29.07
CA LEU A 11 25.61 6.92 29.49
C LEU A 11 24.20 7.17 30.04
N THR A 12 23.15 6.56 29.47
CA THR A 12 21.80 6.61 30.04
C THR A 12 21.78 6.11 31.48
N CYS A 13 22.38 4.94 31.75
CA CYS A 13 22.46 4.39 33.11
C CYS A 13 23.25 5.30 34.05
N VAL A 14 24.38 5.88 33.59
CA VAL A 14 25.19 6.80 34.39
C VAL A 14 24.40 8.05 34.77
N PHE A 15 23.74 8.72 33.82
CA PHE A 15 22.97 9.93 34.12
C PHE A 15 21.70 9.64 34.92
N ALA A 16 21.06 8.48 34.73
CA ALA A 16 19.98 8.01 35.60
C ALA A 16 20.46 7.83 37.05
N ALA A 17 21.60 7.16 37.26
CA ALA A 17 22.19 6.99 38.57
C ALA A 17 22.59 8.33 39.22
N LEU A 18 23.18 9.24 38.44
CA LEU A 18 23.48 10.61 38.89
C LEU A 18 22.21 11.36 39.31
N SER A 19 21.11 11.22 38.58
CA SER A 19 19.84 11.87 38.95
C SER A 19 19.32 11.37 40.30
N ILE A 20 19.38 10.06 40.54
CA ILE A 20 18.95 9.43 41.80
C ILE A 20 19.86 9.87 42.95
N ALA A 21 21.19 9.83 42.74
CA ALA A 21 22.16 10.27 43.73
C ALA A 21 21.95 11.75 44.10
N THR A 22 21.69 12.59 43.11
CA THR A 22 21.44 14.03 43.31
C THR A 22 20.23 14.25 44.20
N ILE A 23 19.10 13.58 43.93
CA ILE A 23 17.91 13.65 44.80
C ILE A 23 18.24 13.16 46.22
N TYR A 24 18.89 12.00 46.35
CA TYR A 24 19.21 11.42 47.65
C TYR A 24 20.06 12.38 48.50
N PHE A 25 21.14 12.93 47.96
CA PHE A 25 21.99 13.88 48.67
C PHE A 25 21.29 15.20 48.95
N THR A 26 20.40 15.65 48.07
CA THR A 26 19.60 16.86 48.26
C THR A 26 18.73 16.76 49.50
N PHE A 27 18.01 15.65 49.68
CA PHE A 27 17.16 15.44 50.85
C PHE A 27 17.95 15.08 52.12
N LYS A 28 19.15 14.50 51.99
CA LYS A 28 20.01 14.20 53.13
C LYS A 28 20.73 15.42 53.69
N LEU A 29 21.25 16.29 52.81
CA LEU A 29 22.05 17.46 53.19
C LEU A 29 21.22 18.74 53.33
N GLY A 30 20.07 18.81 52.67
CA GLY A 30 19.16 19.96 52.72
C GLY A 30 18.77 20.42 54.13
N PRO A 31 18.47 19.51 55.10
CA PRO A 31 18.17 19.91 56.47
C PRO A 31 19.35 20.59 57.20
N GLN A 32 20.59 20.28 56.82
CA GLN A 32 21.80 20.77 57.49
C GLN A 32 22.36 22.06 56.88
N LEU A 33 22.18 22.24 55.57
CA LEU A 33 22.85 23.29 54.81
C LEU A 33 21.90 24.32 54.16
N GLY A 34 20.58 24.18 54.40
CA GLY A 34 19.57 25.21 54.09
C GLY A 34 18.89 25.11 52.71
N GLY A 35 17.91 26.00 52.49
CA GLY A 35 16.97 25.97 51.36
C GLY A 35 17.59 26.00 49.95
N ARG A 36 18.77 26.62 49.78
CA ARG A 36 19.45 26.74 48.48
C ARG A 36 19.90 25.39 47.90
N ILE A 37 20.18 24.40 48.75
CA ILE A 37 20.59 23.07 48.29
C ILE A 37 19.44 22.29 47.68
N TYR A 38 18.21 22.48 48.19
CA TYR A 38 17.02 21.93 47.54
C TYR A 38 16.85 22.46 46.11
N GLN A 39 17.08 23.76 45.90
CA GLN A 39 16.97 24.38 44.58
C GLN A 39 18.05 23.86 43.61
N ILE A 40 19.31 23.84 44.03
CA ILE A 40 20.44 23.34 43.21
C ILE A 40 20.27 21.85 42.90
N GLY A 41 19.87 21.06 43.92
CA GLY A 41 19.65 19.63 43.81
C GLY A 41 18.53 19.26 42.84
N ILE A 42 17.38 19.93 42.94
CA ILE A 42 16.25 19.74 42.03
C ILE A 42 16.65 20.16 40.61
N PHE A 43 17.37 21.27 40.45
CA PHE A 43 17.84 21.73 39.14
C PHE A 43 18.78 20.72 38.47
N LEU A 44 19.78 20.21 39.20
CA LEU A 44 20.69 19.18 38.70
C LEU A 44 19.97 17.86 38.40
N PHE A 45 18.99 17.48 39.22
CA PHE A 45 18.13 16.34 38.94
C PHE A 45 17.40 16.48 37.60
N ILE A 46 16.78 17.64 37.35
CA ILE A 46 16.09 17.93 36.09
C ILE A 46 17.07 17.87 34.90
N ILE A 47 18.29 18.40 35.05
CA ILE A 47 19.30 18.31 33.98
C ILE A 47 19.67 16.85 33.70
N PHE A 48 19.99 16.07 34.72
CA PHE A 48 20.43 14.69 34.53
C PHE A 48 19.31 13.78 34.01
N ILE A 49 18.07 13.96 34.46
CA ILE A 49 16.93 13.19 33.94
C ILE A 49 16.68 13.52 32.45
N VAL A 50 16.80 14.79 32.06
CA VAL A 50 16.65 15.23 30.65
C VAL A 50 17.78 14.66 29.78
N ILE A 51 19.03 14.71 30.25
CA ILE A 51 20.17 14.11 29.52
C ILE A 51 19.98 12.60 29.38
N SER A 52 19.61 11.93 30.46
CA SER A 52 19.35 10.48 30.47
C SER A 52 18.25 10.10 29.49
N SER A 53 17.13 10.83 29.50
CA SER A 53 16.01 10.64 28.56
C SER A 53 16.45 10.79 27.11
N ASN A 54 17.19 11.86 26.78
CA ASN A 54 17.69 12.10 25.41
C ASN A 54 18.64 11.00 24.94
N LEU A 55 19.51 10.49 25.83
CA LEU A 55 20.42 9.39 25.52
C LEU A 55 19.67 8.06 25.36
N PHE A 56 18.63 7.84 26.17
CA PHE A 56 17.77 6.67 26.07
C PHE A 56 17.07 6.65 24.69
N ASP A 57 16.50 7.78 24.27
CA ASP A 57 15.86 7.91 22.95
C ASP A 57 16.84 7.66 21.81
N LYS A 58 18.07 8.19 21.89
CA LYS A 58 19.14 7.88 20.92
C LYS A 58 19.46 6.38 20.92
N SER A 59 19.53 5.75 22.08
CA SER A 59 19.81 4.31 22.18
C SER A 59 18.68 3.47 21.56
N ARG A 60 17.42 3.84 21.80
CA ARG A 60 16.23 3.20 21.21
C ARG A 60 16.27 3.28 19.69
N LYS A 61 16.52 4.48 19.15
CA LYS A 61 16.67 4.70 17.70
C LYS A 61 17.79 3.83 17.10
N PHE A 62 18.94 3.74 17.74
CA PHE A 62 20.03 2.89 17.25
C PHE A 62 19.71 1.39 17.32
N ASN A 63 18.99 0.92 18.35
CA ASN A 63 18.54 -0.48 18.41
C ASN A 63 17.59 -0.80 17.27
N GLU A 64 16.65 0.10 16.97
CA GLU A 64 15.67 -0.06 15.91
C GLU A 64 16.32 -0.13 14.53
N ILE A 65 17.26 0.78 14.21
CA ILE A 65 18.05 0.70 12.97
C ILE A 65 18.75 -0.66 12.86
N LEU A 66 19.40 -1.12 13.94
CA LEU A 66 20.09 -2.41 13.94
C LEU A 66 19.14 -3.58 13.73
N TYR A 67 17.93 -3.51 14.30
CA TYR A 67 16.89 -4.49 14.06
C TYR A 67 16.48 -4.50 12.59
N LEU A 68 16.16 -3.33 12.00
CA LEU A 68 15.75 -3.18 10.60
C LEU A 68 16.81 -3.70 9.62
N ILE A 69 18.09 -3.45 9.92
CA ILE A 69 19.20 -4.02 9.15
C ILE A 69 19.20 -5.55 9.25
N SER A 70 19.07 -6.08 10.46
CA SER A 70 19.11 -7.54 10.69
C SER A 70 17.87 -8.29 10.18
N SER A 71 16.72 -7.63 10.07
CA SER A 71 15.48 -8.25 9.62
C SER A 71 15.33 -8.24 8.10
N TRP A 72 16.13 -7.44 7.37
CA TRP A 72 16.08 -7.37 5.92
C TRP A 72 16.39 -8.73 5.26
N PRO A 73 15.67 -9.14 4.19
CA PRO A 73 14.54 -8.44 3.54
C PRO A 73 13.17 -8.80 4.15
N ASN A 74 13.11 -9.57 5.23
CA ASN A 74 11.84 -10.01 5.81
C ASN A 74 11.08 -8.87 6.49
N ALA A 75 9.76 -9.02 6.49
CA ALA A 75 8.86 -8.02 7.03
C ALA A 75 8.59 -8.22 8.51
N TYR A 76 8.13 -7.16 9.17
CA TYR A 76 7.36 -7.31 10.41
C TYR A 76 6.08 -8.09 10.10
N ASP A 77 5.74 -9.08 10.93
CA ASP A 77 4.46 -9.79 10.82
C ASP A 77 3.32 -8.77 11.02
N SER A 78 2.63 -8.44 9.94
CA SER A 78 1.71 -7.31 9.88
C SER A 78 0.36 -7.78 9.37
N LYS A 79 -0.68 -7.57 10.19
CA LYS A 79 -2.07 -7.73 9.76
C LYS A 79 -2.40 -6.62 8.76
N PHE A 80 -2.93 -7.00 7.61
CA PHE A 80 -3.38 -6.08 6.57
C PHE A 80 -4.87 -5.74 6.76
N ASP A 81 -5.21 -4.47 6.61
CA ASP A 81 -6.58 -3.97 6.68
C ASP A 81 -6.92 -3.33 5.31
N PHE A 82 -7.48 -4.13 4.41
CA PHE A 82 -7.72 -3.70 3.02
C PHE A 82 -8.72 -2.55 2.91
N ASN A 83 -9.66 -2.44 3.84
CA ASN A 83 -10.58 -1.29 3.91
C ASN A 83 -9.80 0.03 4.06
N LYS A 84 -8.68 0.04 4.78
CA LYS A 84 -7.79 1.20 4.89
C LYS A 84 -6.83 1.32 3.71
N ILE A 85 -6.28 0.21 3.24
CA ILE A 85 -5.28 0.20 2.16
C ILE A 85 -5.86 0.72 0.85
N HIS A 86 -7.08 0.31 0.51
CA HIS A 86 -7.74 0.70 -0.73
C HIS A 86 -8.19 2.17 -0.74
N LYS A 87 -8.34 2.77 0.45
CA LYS A 87 -9.03 4.05 0.61
C LYS A 87 -8.39 5.21 -0.16
N PHE A 88 -7.06 5.29 -0.17
CA PHE A 88 -6.37 6.35 -0.90
C PHE A 88 -6.66 6.29 -2.40
N TYR A 89 -6.64 5.08 -2.99
CA TYR A 89 -6.90 4.87 -4.41
C TYR A 89 -8.32 5.32 -4.81
N TYR A 90 -9.33 4.93 -4.04
CA TYR A 90 -10.72 5.26 -4.36
C TYR A 90 -11.11 6.73 -4.06
N GLU A 91 -10.60 7.32 -2.97
CA GLU A 91 -11.01 8.67 -2.57
C GLU A 91 -10.15 9.79 -3.19
N TYR A 92 -8.86 9.53 -3.44
CA TYR A 92 -7.92 10.58 -3.85
C TYR A 92 -7.17 10.24 -5.12
N GLY A 93 -6.53 9.06 -5.17
CA GLY A 93 -5.42 8.72 -6.05
C GLY A 93 -5.48 9.35 -7.45
N PRO A 94 -6.11 8.71 -8.45
CA PRO A 94 -5.93 9.14 -9.84
C PRO A 94 -6.51 10.54 -10.12
N LYS A 95 -7.66 10.86 -9.52
CA LYS A 95 -8.35 12.15 -9.70
C LYS A 95 -7.62 13.33 -9.07
N SER A 96 -7.08 13.15 -7.87
CA SER A 96 -6.41 14.23 -7.13
C SER A 96 -4.96 14.39 -7.57
N LEU A 97 -4.31 13.35 -8.10
CA LEU A 97 -2.94 13.43 -8.60
C LEU A 97 -2.85 13.85 -10.08
N ASN A 98 -3.97 14.23 -10.70
CA ASN A 98 -4.08 14.60 -12.12
C ASN A 98 -3.52 13.52 -13.07
N GLU A 99 -3.69 12.25 -12.72
CA GLU A 99 -3.21 11.13 -13.54
C GLU A 99 -4.31 10.65 -14.49
N ASN A 100 -3.91 10.22 -15.70
CA ASN A 100 -4.85 9.62 -16.63
C ASN A 100 -5.26 8.24 -16.11
N THR A 101 -6.53 8.10 -15.75
CA THR A 101 -7.08 6.87 -15.15
C THR A 101 -7.36 5.78 -16.19
N PHE A 102 -7.17 6.06 -17.48
CA PHE A 102 -7.53 5.13 -18.55
C PHE A 102 -6.73 3.81 -18.47
N HIS A 103 -5.47 3.86 -18.02
CA HIS A 103 -4.61 2.69 -17.88
C HIS A 103 -4.73 2.00 -16.53
N ASP A 104 -5.58 2.50 -15.63
CA ASP A 104 -5.76 1.91 -14.31
C ASP A 104 -6.33 0.49 -14.45
N ILE A 105 -5.87 -0.39 -13.56
CA ILE A 105 -6.47 -1.70 -13.40
C ILE A 105 -7.81 -1.51 -12.71
N ASP A 106 -8.91 -1.86 -13.38
CA ASP A 106 -10.25 -1.80 -12.79
C ASP A 106 -10.48 -2.90 -11.74
N ASP A 107 -11.59 -2.81 -11.01
CA ASP A 107 -11.86 -3.68 -9.87
C ASP A 107 -12.02 -5.15 -10.26
N GLN A 108 -12.66 -5.41 -11.41
CA GLN A 108 -12.82 -6.78 -11.89
C GLN A 108 -11.46 -7.38 -12.26
N THR A 109 -10.61 -6.62 -12.96
CA THR A 109 -9.27 -7.09 -13.31
C THR A 109 -8.33 -7.18 -12.10
N ALA A 110 -8.46 -6.30 -11.12
CA ALA A 110 -7.71 -6.42 -9.86
C ALA A 110 -8.10 -7.68 -9.08
N HIS A 111 -9.39 -8.02 -9.06
CA HIS A 111 -9.91 -9.22 -8.42
C HIS A 111 -9.43 -10.48 -9.15
N ASP A 112 -9.61 -10.54 -10.48
CA ASP A 112 -9.21 -11.68 -11.32
C ASP A 112 -7.71 -12.00 -11.23
N LEU A 113 -6.87 -10.97 -11.02
CA LEU A 113 -5.41 -11.10 -10.89
C LEU A 113 -4.94 -11.26 -9.44
N ASN A 114 -5.86 -11.28 -8.47
CA ASN A 114 -5.56 -11.37 -7.04
C ASN A 114 -4.54 -10.29 -6.57
N VAL A 115 -4.74 -9.04 -7.00
CA VAL A 115 -3.81 -7.92 -6.70
C VAL A 115 -3.59 -7.75 -5.19
N ASP A 116 -4.60 -8.01 -4.37
CA ASP A 116 -4.49 -7.96 -2.90
C ASP A 116 -3.52 -9.01 -2.34
N GLU A 117 -3.49 -10.23 -2.91
CA GLU A 117 -2.53 -11.26 -2.51
C GLU A 117 -1.12 -10.93 -2.99
N VAL A 118 -1.00 -10.37 -4.20
CA VAL A 118 0.29 -9.89 -4.73
C VAL A 118 0.83 -8.75 -3.85
N PHE A 119 -0.04 -7.83 -3.44
CA PHE A 119 0.28 -6.78 -2.49
C PHE A 119 0.85 -7.35 -1.18
N LYS A 120 0.24 -8.40 -0.59
CA LYS A 120 0.76 -9.03 0.64
C LYS A 120 2.17 -9.60 0.47
N LYS A 121 2.50 -10.17 -0.70
CA LYS A 121 3.86 -10.68 -0.99
C LYS A 121 4.89 -9.56 -1.12
N ILE A 122 4.49 -8.40 -1.67
CA ILE A 122 5.39 -7.25 -1.89
C ILE A 122 5.53 -6.39 -0.63
N SER A 123 4.45 -6.23 0.15
CA SER A 123 4.34 -5.25 1.22
C SER A 123 5.25 -5.58 2.42
N ASN A 124 6.08 -4.59 2.76
CA ASN A 124 6.91 -4.49 3.96
C ASN A 124 6.81 -3.07 4.54
N CYS A 125 5.67 -2.41 4.30
CA CYS A 125 5.45 -1.04 4.76
C CYS A 125 5.11 -1.03 6.26
N SER A 126 5.80 -0.15 6.99
CA SER A 126 5.58 0.12 8.41
C SER A 126 4.57 1.25 8.63
N SER A 127 4.30 2.07 7.61
CA SER A 127 3.33 3.18 7.69
C SER A 127 2.10 3.01 6.80
N THR A 128 1.00 3.67 7.19
CA THR A 128 -0.24 3.69 6.41
C THR A 128 -0.09 4.36 5.03
N PRO A 129 0.60 5.51 4.89
CA PRO A 129 0.89 6.09 3.58
C PRO A 129 1.65 5.12 2.65
N GLY A 130 2.61 4.36 3.17
CA GLY A 130 3.37 3.39 2.38
C GLY A 130 2.50 2.27 1.83
N GLU A 131 1.66 1.66 2.68
CA GLU A 131 0.74 0.60 2.24
C GLU A 131 -0.25 1.09 1.18
N GLN A 132 -0.85 2.24 1.42
CA GLN A 132 -1.81 2.83 0.50
C GLN A 132 -1.18 3.20 -0.84
N MET A 133 0.04 3.75 -0.81
CA MET A 133 0.74 4.13 -2.03
C MET A 133 1.28 2.92 -2.80
N LEU A 134 1.70 1.85 -2.11
CA LEU A 134 2.06 0.60 -2.78
C LEU A 134 0.86 -0.02 -3.51
N TYR A 135 -0.31 -0.04 -2.88
CA TYR A 135 -1.54 -0.49 -3.52
C TYR A 135 -1.90 0.39 -4.72
N TYR A 136 -1.84 1.71 -4.54
CA TYR A 136 -2.03 2.67 -5.63
C TYR A 136 -1.11 2.40 -6.83
N ILE A 137 0.19 2.18 -6.59
CA ILE A 137 1.17 1.86 -7.63
C ILE A 137 0.81 0.59 -8.39
N LEU A 138 0.33 -0.45 -7.69
CA LEU A 138 -0.11 -1.70 -8.33
C LEU A 138 -1.40 -1.53 -9.14
N ARG A 139 -2.24 -0.55 -8.81
CA ARG A 139 -3.47 -0.26 -9.57
C ARG A 139 -3.26 0.72 -10.73
N THR A 140 -2.14 1.46 -10.75
CA THR A 140 -1.86 2.54 -11.72
C THR A 140 -0.57 2.27 -12.52
N PRO A 141 -0.57 1.22 -13.39
CA PRO A 141 0.57 0.93 -14.23
C PRO A 141 0.88 2.11 -15.16
N LYS A 142 2.17 2.39 -15.36
CA LYS A 142 2.67 3.49 -16.17
C LYS A 142 3.02 3.03 -17.57
N THR A 143 2.80 3.91 -18.53
CA THR A 143 3.03 3.69 -19.96
C THR A 143 4.23 4.50 -20.49
N ASN A 144 5.01 5.08 -19.57
CA ASN A 144 6.19 5.89 -19.87
C ASN A 144 7.45 5.18 -19.34
N SER A 145 8.34 4.80 -20.26
CA SER A 145 9.60 4.12 -19.91
C SER A 145 10.54 4.98 -19.07
N VAL A 146 10.56 6.30 -19.27
CA VAL A 146 11.42 7.23 -18.52
C VAL A 146 11.02 7.24 -17.04
N GLU A 147 9.72 7.35 -16.75
CA GLU A 147 9.24 7.34 -15.35
C GLU A 147 9.57 6.01 -14.65
N LEU A 148 9.42 4.90 -15.37
CA LEU A 148 9.72 3.57 -14.85
C LEU A 148 11.22 3.33 -14.62
N ILE A 149 12.09 3.88 -15.49
CA ILE A 149 13.54 3.83 -15.31
C ILE A 149 13.95 4.67 -14.09
N GLU A 150 13.39 5.86 -13.90
CA GLU A 150 13.65 6.68 -12.70
C GLU A 150 13.19 5.95 -11.42
N ARG A 151 12.01 5.34 -11.46
CA ARG A 151 11.50 4.48 -10.37
C ARG A 151 12.47 3.35 -10.06
N ASN A 152 12.99 2.68 -11.09
CA ASN A 152 13.97 1.60 -10.93
C ASN A 152 15.26 2.07 -10.26
N LYS A 153 15.80 3.25 -10.65
CA LYS A 153 17.01 3.81 -10.04
C LYS A 153 16.86 3.98 -8.52
N ILE A 154 15.72 4.46 -8.06
CA ILE A 154 15.45 4.64 -6.62
C ILE A 154 15.32 3.28 -5.91
N ILE A 155 14.59 2.32 -6.50
CA ILE A 155 14.42 0.97 -5.94
C ILE A 155 15.76 0.24 -5.79
N ASP A 156 16.62 0.31 -6.82
CA ASP A 156 17.95 -0.31 -6.81
C ASP A 156 18.90 0.40 -5.85
N LYS A 157 18.78 1.72 -5.69
CA LYS A 157 19.52 2.48 -4.67
C LYS A 157 19.19 1.97 -3.26
N PHE A 158 17.93 1.71 -2.94
CA PHE A 158 17.57 1.11 -1.64
C PHE A 158 18.09 -0.31 -1.45
N LYS A 159 18.27 -1.08 -2.53
CA LYS A 159 18.84 -2.43 -2.45
C LYS A 159 20.31 -2.35 -2.03
N ASN A 160 21.06 -1.44 -2.66
CA ASN A 160 22.51 -1.35 -2.54
C ASN A 160 23.00 -0.48 -1.37
N ASP A 161 22.21 0.50 -0.92
CA ASP A 161 22.58 1.42 0.16
C ASP A 161 21.83 1.11 1.46
N GLU A 162 22.41 0.23 2.28
CA GLU A 162 21.83 -0.19 3.57
C GLU A 162 21.66 0.97 4.56
N ASN A 163 22.59 1.93 4.58
CA ASN A 163 22.53 3.04 5.54
C ASN A 163 21.40 4.01 5.18
N LEU A 164 21.27 4.38 3.91
CA LEU A 164 20.17 5.20 3.43
C LEU A 164 18.83 4.50 3.68
N ARG A 165 18.73 3.23 3.27
CA ARG A 165 17.51 2.41 3.43
C ARG A 165 17.09 2.33 4.90
N SER A 166 17.99 1.93 5.80
CA SER A 166 17.66 1.75 7.22
C SER A 166 17.32 3.07 7.92
N THR A 167 17.91 4.18 7.50
CA THR A 167 17.56 5.52 7.99
C THR A 167 16.12 5.89 7.60
N ILE A 168 15.75 5.65 6.34
CA ILE A 168 14.39 5.92 5.86
C ILE A 168 13.37 4.96 6.50
N GLN A 169 13.68 3.67 6.59
CA GLN A 169 12.84 2.69 7.27
C GLN A 169 12.60 3.06 8.73
N GLN A 170 13.60 3.61 9.42
CA GLN A 170 13.40 4.13 10.77
C GLN A 170 12.40 5.30 10.80
N ILE A 171 12.44 6.22 9.84
CA ILE A 171 11.48 7.33 9.79
C ILE A 171 10.04 6.77 9.68
N PHE A 172 9.82 5.79 8.81
CA PHE A 172 8.51 5.16 8.65
C PHE A 172 8.09 4.27 9.82
N SER A 173 9.03 3.57 10.47
CA SER A 173 8.76 2.79 11.69
C SER A 173 8.30 3.70 12.83
N ASN A 174 8.90 4.89 12.96
CA ASN A 174 8.47 5.90 13.93
C ASN A 174 7.10 6.51 13.59
N LEU A 175 6.76 6.66 12.31
CA LEU A 175 5.42 7.09 11.88
C LEU A 175 4.36 6.01 12.20
N GLY A 176 4.66 4.77 11.85
CA GLY A 176 3.80 3.62 12.07
C GLY A 176 2.47 3.65 11.30
N LYS A 177 1.67 2.61 11.50
CA LYS A 177 0.31 2.50 10.94
C LYS A 177 -0.70 3.26 11.80
N GLN A 178 -1.64 3.95 11.16
CA GLN A 178 -2.74 4.63 11.83
C GLN A 178 -3.73 3.61 12.44
N ARG A 179 -3.74 3.54 13.78
CA ARG A 179 -4.62 2.62 14.52
C ARG A 179 -6.01 3.20 14.79
N LYS A 180 -6.08 4.48 15.18
CA LYS A 180 -7.31 5.20 15.55
C LYS A 180 -7.45 6.49 14.76
N GLY A 181 -8.70 6.94 14.58
CA GLY A 181 -9.02 8.07 13.73
C GLY A 181 -8.76 7.77 12.26
N GLU A 182 -8.90 8.79 11.44
CA GLU A 182 -8.63 8.68 10.01
C GLU A 182 -8.13 10.01 9.45
N ILE A 183 -6.91 9.99 8.89
CA ILE A 183 -6.28 11.21 8.37
C ILE A 183 -7.09 11.83 7.21
N PHE A 184 -7.75 11.02 6.39
CA PHE A 184 -8.55 11.51 5.25
C PHE A 184 -9.81 12.25 5.67
N ASN A 185 -10.36 11.97 6.86
CA ASN A 185 -11.44 12.78 7.40
C ASN A 185 -11.01 14.23 7.58
N LEU A 186 -9.73 14.49 7.87
CA LEU A 186 -9.19 15.86 7.93
C LEU A 186 -9.07 16.51 6.54
N PHE A 187 -8.80 15.72 5.50
CA PHE A 187 -8.67 16.22 4.14
C PHE A 187 -10.05 16.62 3.58
N ASN A 188 -11.08 15.83 3.89
CA ASN A 188 -12.47 16.04 3.47
C ASN A 188 -13.28 16.92 4.42
N THR A 189 -12.66 17.45 5.49
CA THR A 189 -13.38 18.21 6.50
C THR A 189 -13.99 19.48 5.90
N GLU A 190 -15.31 19.49 5.75
CA GLU A 190 -16.06 20.70 5.42
C GLU A 190 -16.26 21.63 6.61
N THR A 191 -15.94 21.19 7.85
CA THR A 191 -16.27 21.94 9.08
C THR A 191 -15.96 23.42 8.94
N VAL A 192 -17.01 24.21 8.85
CA VAL A 192 -16.87 25.65 8.71
C VAL A 192 -16.23 26.11 10.00
N VAL A 193 -15.00 26.62 9.91
CA VAL A 193 -14.29 27.18 11.07
C VAL A 193 -15.14 28.35 11.55
N ASN A 194 -15.95 28.12 12.57
CA ASN A 194 -16.85 29.13 13.09
C ASN A 194 -15.99 30.20 13.78
N LYS A 195 -15.80 31.32 13.09
CA LYS A 195 -14.97 32.44 13.56
C LYS A 195 -15.39 32.91 14.95
N SER A 196 -16.69 32.87 15.26
CA SER A 196 -17.23 33.25 16.57
C SER A 196 -16.83 32.27 17.67
N LYS A 197 -16.82 30.96 17.39
CA LYS A 197 -16.30 29.95 18.35
C LYS A 197 -14.81 30.13 18.58
N VAL A 198 -14.01 30.35 17.53
CA VAL A 198 -12.56 30.59 17.65
C VAL A 198 -12.29 31.86 18.46
N LEU A 199 -13.05 32.93 18.22
CA LEU A 199 -12.95 34.17 18.98
C LEU A 199 -13.28 33.94 20.47
N LEU A 200 -14.38 33.23 20.76
CA LEU A 200 -14.78 32.87 22.13
C LEU A 200 -13.67 32.10 22.85
N TYR A 201 -13.08 31.08 22.22
CA TYR A 201 -12.00 30.30 22.85
C TYR A 201 -10.72 31.11 23.06
N ASN A 202 -10.42 32.07 22.16
CA ASN A 202 -9.30 33.00 22.37
C ASN A 202 -9.56 33.97 23.53
N LEU A 203 -10.80 34.46 23.68
CA LEU A 203 -11.19 35.31 24.80
C LEU A 203 -11.11 34.56 26.13
N ILE A 204 -11.57 33.30 26.17
CA ILE A 204 -11.45 32.42 27.34
C ILE A 204 -9.98 32.18 27.72
N ALA A 205 -9.11 31.92 26.74
CA ALA A 205 -7.69 31.75 27.01
C ALA A 205 -7.03 33.04 27.53
N LEU A 206 -7.48 34.21 27.06
CA LEU A 206 -6.99 35.51 27.54
C LEU A 206 -7.43 35.77 28.98
N SER A 207 -8.66 35.42 29.36
CA SER A 207 -9.13 35.56 30.73
C SER A 207 -8.38 34.66 31.72
N SER A 208 -7.83 33.52 31.29
CA SER A 208 -6.89 32.74 32.11
C SER A 208 -5.62 33.53 32.46
N VAL A 209 -5.08 34.30 31.51
CA VAL A 209 -3.91 35.18 31.75
C VAL A 209 -4.29 36.29 32.72
N VAL A 210 -5.43 36.94 32.51
CA VAL A 210 -5.93 38.00 33.40
C VAL A 210 -6.12 37.47 34.82
N ALA A 211 -6.70 36.29 34.97
CA ALA A 211 -6.91 35.66 36.28
C ALA A 211 -5.57 35.33 36.98
N LEU A 212 -4.56 34.88 36.24
CA LEU A 212 -3.20 34.66 36.77
C LEU A 212 -2.55 35.98 37.23
N VAL A 213 -2.64 37.03 36.42
CA VAL A 213 -2.10 38.36 36.78
C VAL A 213 -2.80 38.93 38.00
N TRP A 214 -4.13 38.77 38.07
CA TRP A 214 -4.92 39.24 39.21
C TRP A 214 -4.53 38.52 40.50
N PHE A 215 -4.31 37.21 40.44
CA PHE A 215 -3.79 36.44 41.57
C PHE A 215 -2.40 36.93 42.05
N ILE A 216 -1.52 37.29 41.12
CA ILE A 216 -0.17 37.81 41.46
C ILE A 216 -0.24 39.17 42.17
N ILE A 217 -1.20 40.03 41.79
CA ILE A 217 -1.33 41.39 42.35
C ILE A 217 -2.03 41.39 43.71
N ASP A 218 -3.16 40.70 43.83
CA ASP A 218 -4.05 40.80 45.00
C ASP A 218 -3.85 39.66 46.03
N GLY A 219 -2.97 38.70 45.74
CA GLY A 219 -2.58 37.65 46.69
C GLY A 219 -3.62 36.55 46.92
N ALA A 220 -3.52 35.87 48.06
CA ALA A 220 -4.21 34.60 48.35
C ALA A 220 -5.74 34.69 48.40
N ASP A 221 -6.31 35.87 48.62
CA ASP A 221 -7.76 36.06 48.74
C ASP A 221 -8.51 35.79 47.42
N LYS A 222 -7.80 35.79 46.28
CA LYS A 222 -8.37 35.50 44.95
C LYS A 222 -8.29 34.03 44.53
N ILE A 223 -7.71 33.15 45.36
CA ILE A 223 -7.56 31.72 45.07
C ILE A 223 -8.91 31.05 44.74
N PRO A 224 -10.01 31.25 45.51
CA PRO A 224 -11.29 30.60 45.21
C PRO A 224 -11.86 31.01 43.84
N THR A 225 -11.71 32.28 43.46
CA THR A 225 -12.15 32.80 42.16
C THR A 225 -11.34 32.17 41.03
N PHE A 226 -10.02 32.07 41.18
CA PHE A 226 -9.14 31.41 40.22
C PHE A 226 -9.50 29.93 40.04
N ILE A 227 -9.73 29.20 41.14
CA ILE A 227 -10.14 27.79 41.11
C ILE A 227 -11.50 27.64 40.42
N GLY A 228 -12.47 28.52 40.70
CA GLY A 228 -13.78 28.49 40.05
C GLY A 228 -13.70 28.69 38.53
N ILE A 229 -12.92 29.68 38.08
CA ILE A 229 -12.67 29.93 36.66
C ILE A 229 -11.97 28.74 36.01
N PHE A 230 -10.94 28.20 36.67
CA PHE A 230 -10.22 27.02 36.20
C PHE A 230 -11.14 25.80 36.07
N ALA A 231 -12.01 25.54 37.04
CA ALA A 231 -12.97 24.44 36.99
C ALA A 231 -13.93 24.57 35.81
N ILE A 232 -14.40 25.79 35.51
CA ILE A 232 -15.24 26.06 34.33
C ILE A 232 -14.46 25.79 33.04
N TYR A 233 -13.19 26.21 32.96
CA TYR A 233 -12.37 26.01 31.76
C TYR A 233 -11.99 24.54 31.56
N MET A 234 -11.69 23.83 32.64
CA MET A 234 -11.53 22.38 32.64
C MET A 234 -12.81 21.69 32.12
N PHE A 235 -13.99 22.09 32.61
CA PHE A 235 -15.26 21.53 32.15
C PHE A 235 -15.51 21.78 30.65
N ILE A 236 -15.29 23.01 30.17
CA ILE A 236 -15.42 23.35 28.74
C ILE A 236 -14.41 22.54 27.90
N SER A 237 -13.16 22.48 28.35
CA SER A 237 -12.10 21.74 27.66
C SER A 237 -12.42 20.25 27.54
N LEU A 238 -12.90 19.62 28.62
CA LEU A 238 -13.25 18.20 28.63
C LEU A 238 -14.48 17.92 27.76
N ARG A 239 -15.53 18.74 27.87
CA ARG A 239 -16.74 18.59 27.06
C ARG A 239 -16.45 18.75 25.57
N THR A 240 -15.76 19.82 25.18
CA THR A 240 -15.42 20.02 23.77
C THR A 240 -14.42 18.97 23.29
N ALA A 241 -13.44 18.54 24.09
CA ALA A 241 -12.53 17.47 23.69
C ALA A 241 -13.26 16.16 23.40
N SER A 242 -14.32 15.83 24.15
CA SER A 242 -15.17 14.66 23.86
C SER A 242 -15.98 14.80 22.56
N GLU A 243 -16.37 16.03 22.19
CA GLU A 243 -17.08 16.30 20.93
C GLU A 243 -16.19 16.15 19.69
N ILE A 244 -14.87 16.32 19.81
CA ILE A 244 -13.91 16.26 18.69
C ILE A 244 -12.84 15.16 18.85
N GLU A 245 -13.07 14.18 19.73
CA GLU A 245 -12.06 13.18 20.12
C GLU A 245 -11.55 12.37 18.92
N TYR A 246 -12.45 12.05 17.99
CA TYR A 246 -12.13 11.27 16.81
C TYR A 246 -11.21 12.04 15.84
N GLU A 247 -11.50 13.31 15.57
CA GLU A 247 -10.67 14.18 14.75
C GLU A 247 -9.34 14.52 15.44
N LEU A 248 -9.35 14.61 16.77
CA LEU A 248 -8.16 14.80 17.59
C LEU A 248 -7.16 13.64 17.38
N THR A 249 -7.60 12.37 17.44
CA THR A 249 -6.68 11.24 17.15
C THR A 249 -6.11 11.29 15.72
N SER A 250 -6.90 11.78 14.76
CA SER A 250 -6.45 11.98 13.37
C SER A 250 -5.40 13.09 13.26
N LEU A 251 -5.52 14.15 14.05
CA LEU A 251 -4.54 15.23 14.11
C LEU A 251 -3.21 14.80 14.73
N GLN A 252 -3.24 13.88 15.69
CA GLN A 252 -2.01 13.31 16.24
C GLN A 252 -1.21 12.63 15.13
N TYR A 253 -1.85 11.73 14.38
CA TYR A 253 -1.22 11.03 13.27
C TYR A 253 -0.74 11.99 12.17
N LEU A 254 -1.52 13.04 11.85
CA LEU A 254 -1.08 14.09 10.94
C LEU A 254 0.21 14.77 11.45
N GLY A 255 0.31 15.05 12.75
CA GLY A 255 1.51 15.60 13.36
C GLY A 255 2.72 14.68 13.24
N ASP A 256 2.54 13.38 13.45
CA ASP A 256 3.55 12.35 13.22
C ASP A 256 3.98 12.30 11.75
N PHE A 257 3.01 12.32 10.84
CA PHE A 257 3.24 12.32 9.38
C PHE A 257 4.05 13.54 8.93
N ILE A 258 3.71 14.75 9.39
CA ILE A 258 4.46 15.97 9.06
C ILE A 258 5.88 15.91 9.64
N ARG A 259 6.08 15.37 10.84
CA ARG A 259 7.42 15.17 11.40
C ARG A 259 8.24 14.18 10.57
N ALA A 260 7.66 13.05 10.18
CA ALA A 260 8.31 12.09 9.31
C ALA A 260 8.68 12.72 7.96
N SER A 261 7.78 13.50 7.37
CA SER A 261 8.02 14.26 6.14
C SER A 261 9.18 15.25 6.27
N LYS A 262 9.28 15.95 7.41
CA LYS A 262 10.41 16.85 7.70
C LYS A 262 11.73 16.11 7.86
N GLU A 263 11.74 14.94 8.50
CA GLU A 263 12.96 14.13 8.60
C GLU A 263 13.38 13.59 7.23
N LEU A 264 12.43 13.18 6.38
CA LEU A 264 12.70 12.79 4.99
C LEU A 264 13.30 13.96 4.20
N SER A 265 12.76 15.17 4.33
CA SER A 265 13.26 16.36 3.62
C SER A 265 14.72 16.75 3.91
N LYS A 266 15.34 16.15 4.94
CA LYS A 266 16.74 16.38 5.31
C LYS A 266 17.72 15.38 4.67
N ILE A 267 17.20 14.36 3.99
CA ILE A 267 18.03 13.35 3.35
C ILE A 267 18.69 13.97 2.12
N ASP A 268 20.02 13.93 2.10
CA ASP A 268 20.82 14.40 0.98
C ASP A 268 21.33 13.18 0.20
N ASP A 269 20.62 12.81 -0.86
CA ASP A 269 21.04 11.77 -1.80
C ASP A 269 20.70 12.17 -3.24
N PRO A 270 21.67 12.16 -4.17
CA PRO A 270 21.45 12.59 -5.55
C PRO A 270 20.34 11.82 -6.29
N THR A 271 20.14 10.53 -5.98
CA THR A 271 19.13 9.70 -6.66
C THR A 271 17.71 10.03 -6.22
N LEU A 272 17.53 10.52 -4.98
CA LEU A 272 16.22 10.89 -4.44
C LEU A 272 15.94 12.39 -4.55
N LYS A 273 16.88 13.19 -5.05
CA LYS A 273 16.85 14.65 -4.99
C LYS A 273 15.52 15.25 -5.45
N ASP A 274 15.03 14.81 -6.61
CA ASP A 274 13.78 15.33 -7.19
C ASP A 274 12.56 15.07 -6.30
N GLU A 275 12.49 13.90 -5.65
CA GLU A 275 11.40 13.56 -4.72
C GLU A 275 11.53 14.33 -3.41
N ILE A 276 12.74 14.46 -2.90
CA ILE A 276 13.04 15.14 -1.63
C ILE A 276 12.80 16.65 -1.75
N ASP A 277 13.17 17.27 -2.87
CA ASP A 277 12.90 18.69 -3.12
C ASP A 277 11.39 18.97 -3.18
N LYS A 278 10.61 18.10 -3.84
CA LYS A 278 9.13 18.19 -3.85
C LYS A 278 8.51 18.02 -2.46
N ILE A 279 9.05 17.11 -1.65
CA ILE A 279 8.62 16.93 -0.25
C ILE A 279 8.94 18.17 0.57
N LYS A 280 10.14 18.73 0.40
CA LYS A 280 10.62 19.91 1.14
C LYS A 280 9.75 21.14 0.86
N GLU A 281 9.46 21.41 -0.40
CA GLU A 281 8.58 22.52 -0.82
C GLU A 281 7.19 22.44 -0.13
N ARG A 282 6.59 21.24 -0.11
CA ARG A 282 5.25 21.03 0.45
C ARG A 282 5.24 21.01 1.97
N VAL A 283 6.21 20.35 2.61
CA VAL A 283 6.22 20.20 4.08
C VAL A 283 6.41 21.55 4.79
N ASP A 284 7.07 22.52 4.15
CA ASP A 284 7.26 23.87 4.68
C ASP A 284 5.93 24.62 4.89
N LEU A 285 4.92 24.36 4.06
CA LEU A 285 3.56 24.89 4.21
C LEU A 285 2.89 24.41 5.51
N PHE A 286 3.28 23.22 5.98
CA PHE A 286 2.74 22.55 7.16
C PHE A 286 3.67 22.65 8.38
N SER A 287 4.72 23.46 8.29
CA SER A 287 5.75 23.62 9.33
C SER A 287 5.25 24.12 10.68
N LYS A 288 4.01 24.61 10.76
CA LYS A 288 3.34 25.03 12.00
C LYS A 288 2.54 23.90 12.67
N ILE A 289 2.25 22.82 11.95
CA ILE A 289 1.41 21.71 12.44
C ILE A 289 2.18 20.89 13.48
N ASP A 290 3.42 20.50 13.20
CA ASP A 290 4.24 19.69 14.11
C ASP A 290 4.40 20.31 15.51
N LYS A 291 4.67 21.62 15.59
CA LYS A 291 4.78 22.35 16.86
C LYS A 291 3.47 22.31 17.61
N LYS A 292 2.34 22.52 16.91
CA LYS A 292 1.02 22.52 17.53
C LYS A 292 0.62 21.14 18.02
N THR A 293 0.84 20.08 17.23
CA THR A 293 0.48 18.71 17.61
C THR A 293 1.32 18.18 18.77
N LEU A 294 2.60 18.57 18.87
CA LEU A 294 3.46 18.28 20.02
C LEU A 294 2.87 18.78 21.35
N PHE A 295 2.30 19.99 21.37
CA PHE A 295 1.65 20.52 22.58
C PHE A 295 0.30 19.85 22.86
N ILE A 296 -0.41 19.36 21.85
CA ILE A 296 -1.71 18.68 22.03
C ILE A 296 -1.52 17.30 22.65
N TYR A 297 -0.48 16.57 22.22
CA TYR A 297 -0.17 15.19 22.59
C TYR A 297 1.26 15.08 23.15
N SER A 298 1.45 15.47 24.41
CA SER A 298 2.65 15.08 25.15
C SER A 298 2.47 13.66 25.67
N GLN A 299 3.55 12.88 25.60
CA GLN A 299 3.69 11.62 26.32
C GLN A 299 5.01 11.71 27.10
N GLY A 300 4.93 11.86 28.42
CA GLY A 300 6.11 12.06 29.26
C GLY A 300 5.80 12.42 30.71
N ALA A 301 6.85 12.53 31.53
CA ALA A 301 6.74 12.80 32.97
C ALA A 301 6.05 14.15 33.32
N LEU A 302 5.91 15.07 32.36
CA LEU A 302 5.27 16.38 32.52
C LEU A 302 3.83 16.43 32.01
N ASP A 303 3.22 15.29 31.65
CA ASP A 303 1.91 15.26 31.01
C ASP A 303 0.84 15.97 31.84
N ILE A 304 0.80 15.77 33.16
CA ILE A 304 -0.16 16.45 34.05
C ILE A 304 -0.02 17.98 33.95
N PHE A 305 1.21 18.50 33.90
CA PHE A 305 1.45 19.94 33.76
C PHE A 305 1.03 20.45 32.38
N ILE A 306 1.36 19.71 31.33
CA ILE A 306 1.01 20.08 29.95
C ILE A 306 -0.49 20.01 29.72
N GLU A 307 -1.18 19.01 30.28
CA GLU A 307 -2.64 18.90 30.24
C GLU A 307 -3.31 20.04 30.99
N THR A 308 -2.75 20.44 32.14
CA THR A 308 -3.23 21.61 32.89
C THR A 308 -3.09 22.90 32.07
N ILE A 309 -1.95 23.11 31.41
CA ILE A 309 -1.74 24.25 30.50
C ILE A 309 -2.71 24.18 29.32
N ASN A 310 -2.86 23.00 28.71
CA ASN A 310 -3.75 22.79 27.58
C ASN A 310 -5.20 23.11 27.89
N ALA A 311 -5.66 22.75 29.09
CA ALA A 311 -7.01 23.07 29.54
C ALA A 311 -7.17 24.54 29.92
N LEU A 312 -6.20 25.12 30.64
CA LEU A 312 -6.20 26.55 31.01
C LEU A 312 -6.29 27.46 29.78
N PHE A 313 -5.56 27.15 28.72
CA PHE A 313 -5.46 28.00 27.53
C PHE A 313 -6.27 27.50 26.33
N LEU A 314 -7.09 26.45 26.53
CA LEU A 314 -7.86 25.75 25.49
C LEU A 314 -7.00 25.43 24.25
N THR A 315 -5.72 25.09 24.48
CA THR A 315 -4.71 24.96 23.43
C THR A 315 -5.06 23.85 22.44
N ARG A 316 -5.66 22.75 22.90
CA ARG A 316 -6.09 21.64 22.03
C ARG A 316 -7.12 22.10 20.99
N ILE A 317 -8.16 22.78 21.44
CA ILE A 317 -9.26 23.26 20.59
C ILE A 317 -8.78 24.37 19.64
N ARG A 318 -8.00 25.33 20.15
CA ARG A 318 -7.45 26.42 19.33
C ARG A 318 -6.48 25.89 18.27
N SER A 319 -5.66 24.91 18.62
CA SER A 319 -4.76 24.24 17.69
C SER A 319 -5.54 23.44 16.65
N TYR A 320 -6.59 22.73 17.04
CA TYR A 320 -7.50 22.02 16.12
C TYR A 320 -8.02 22.95 15.02
N TYR A 321 -8.71 24.04 15.36
CA TYR A 321 -9.26 24.96 14.36
C TYR A 321 -8.18 25.61 13.50
N SER A 322 -7.03 25.93 14.11
CA SER A 322 -5.93 26.49 13.36
C SER A 322 -5.32 25.51 12.36
N ILE A 323 -5.22 24.22 12.71
CA ILE A 323 -4.69 23.18 11.82
C ILE A 323 -5.68 22.92 10.69
N ILE A 324 -6.99 22.79 11.00
CA ILE A 324 -8.03 22.65 9.97
C ILE A 324 -7.99 23.80 8.95
N ASN A 325 -7.77 25.04 9.39
CA ASN A 325 -7.66 26.17 8.46
C ASN A 325 -6.40 26.07 7.56
N ILE A 326 -5.28 25.55 8.06
CA ILE A 326 -4.07 25.31 7.26
C ILE A 326 -4.32 24.21 6.23
N ILE A 327 -4.97 23.11 6.64
CA ILE A 327 -5.31 21.99 5.75
C ILE A 327 -6.24 22.47 4.64
N LYS A 328 -7.33 23.18 4.99
CA LYS A 328 -8.28 23.70 4.00
C LYS A 328 -7.64 24.58 2.94
N LYS A 329 -6.68 25.42 3.32
CA LYS A 329 -5.99 26.32 2.38
C LYS A 329 -5.03 25.57 1.44
N ASN A 330 -4.44 24.46 1.88
CA ASN A 330 -3.39 23.75 1.16
C ASN A 330 -3.74 22.25 0.98
N ARG A 331 -5.02 21.93 0.75
CA ARG A 331 -5.51 20.55 0.73
C ARG A 331 -4.80 19.70 -0.32
N GLN A 332 -4.67 20.24 -1.53
CA GLN A 332 -4.00 19.58 -2.65
C GLN A 332 -2.54 19.27 -2.33
N GLU A 333 -1.80 20.24 -1.81
CA GLU A 333 -0.40 20.08 -1.41
C GLU A 333 -0.21 19.01 -0.33
N LEU A 334 -1.19 18.83 0.57
CA LEU A 334 -1.16 17.79 1.59
C LEU A 334 -1.38 16.39 1.00
N ILE A 335 -2.31 16.26 0.03
CA ILE A 335 -2.56 15.00 -0.68
C ILE A 335 -1.32 14.59 -1.48
N GLU A 336 -0.70 15.53 -2.19
CA GLU A 336 0.53 15.28 -2.94
C GLU A 336 1.70 14.93 -2.01
N LEU A 337 1.86 15.66 -0.90
CA LEU A 337 2.87 15.32 0.12
C LEU A 337 2.65 13.89 0.66
N TYR A 338 1.41 13.50 0.92
CA TYR A 338 1.03 12.15 1.35
C TYR A 338 1.46 11.09 0.35
N ALA A 339 1.15 11.31 -0.93
CA ALA A 339 1.53 10.41 -2.02
C ALA A 339 3.06 10.30 -2.17
N LEU A 340 3.78 11.42 -2.18
CA LEU A 340 5.24 11.46 -2.31
C LEU A 340 5.94 10.70 -1.18
N VAL A 341 5.52 10.94 0.06
CA VAL A 341 6.08 10.27 1.25
C VAL A 341 5.77 8.77 1.21
N GLY A 342 4.52 8.38 0.94
CA GLY A 342 4.15 6.96 0.82
C GLY A 342 4.90 6.24 -0.29
N LYS A 343 5.16 6.93 -1.42
CA LYS A 343 5.85 6.38 -2.59
C LYS A 343 7.28 5.96 -2.27
N ILE A 344 7.99 6.73 -1.46
CA ILE A 344 9.35 6.38 -1.00
C ILE A 344 9.34 5.05 -0.24
N GLU A 345 8.38 4.86 0.68
CA GLU A 345 8.27 3.61 1.43
C GLU A 345 7.87 2.44 0.53
N ALA A 346 6.92 2.65 -0.40
CA ALA A 346 6.51 1.65 -1.37
C ALA A 346 7.71 1.15 -2.19
N TYR A 347 8.63 2.03 -2.59
CA TYR A 347 9.85 1.64 -3.31
C TYR A 347 10.82 0.81 -2.45
N ILE A 348 10.93 1.09 -1.15
CA ILE A 348 11.67 0.23 -0.21
C ILE A 348 11.02 -1.15 -0.15
N SER A 349 9.69 -1.21 -0.12
CA SER A 349 8.94 -2.46 -0.13
C SER A 349 9.20 -3.28 -1.39
N VAL A 350 9.21 -2.64 -2.57
CA VAL A 350 9.56 -3.30 -3.83
C VAL A 350 11.01 -3.79 -3.81
N SER A 351 11.93 -2.98 -3.30
CA SER A 351 13.35 -3.36 -3.15
C SER A 351 13.52 -4.60 -2.24
N SER A 352 12.73 -4.65 -1.16
CA SER A 352 12.63 -5.76 -0.23
C SER A 352 12.11 -7.02 -0.93
N TYR A 353 11.05 -6.89 -1.73
CA TYR A 353 10.48 -7.97 -2.51
C TYR A 353 11.49 -8.53 -3.53
N ARG A 354 12.14 -7.68 -4.32
CA ARG A 354 13.20 -8.09 -5.28
C ARG A 354 14.33 -8.86 -4.62
N THR A 355 14.67 -8.53 -3.37
CA THR A 355 15.72 -9.22 -2.62
C THR A 355 15.30 -10.62 -2.15
N LYS A 356 13.99 -10.89 -2.02
CA LYS A 356 13.45 -12.22 -1.66
C LYS A 356 13.29 -13.15 -2.87
N LEU A 357 13.17 -12.60 -4.07
CA LEU A 357 12.90 -13.38 -5.27
C LEU A 357 14.12 -14.24 -5.63
N LYS A 358 13.88 -15.52 -5.94
CA LYS A 358 14.91 -16.44 -6.48
C LYS A 358 15.43 -15.95 -7.83
N ASN A 359 14.53 -15.46 -8.67
CA ASN A 359 14.82 -14.99 -10.01
C ASN A 359 13.84 -13.87 -10.41
N TYR A 360 14.35 -12.84 -11.07
CA TYR A 360 13.57 -11.77 -11.67
C TYR A 360 14.39 -11.06 -12.75
N SER A 361 13.72 -10.45 -13.71
CA SER A 361 14.30 -9.59 -14.73
C SER A 361 13.68 -8.19 -14.69
N LEU A 362 14.39 -7.24 -15.28
CA LEU A 362 13.88 -5.90 -15.51
C LEU A 362 13.24 -5.87 -16.91
N PRO A 363 12.06 -5.25 -17.09
CA PRO A 363 11.39 -5.22 -18.37
C PRO A 363 12.15 -4.35 -19.37
N ASN A 364 12.19 -4.80 -20.63
CA ASN A 364 12.58 -3.99 -21.77
C ASN A 364 11.34 -3.60 -22.58
N PHE A 365 11.00 -2.30 -22.56
CA PHE A 365 9.85 -1.78 -23.29
C PHE A 365 10.23 -1.37 -24.71
N THR A 366 9.48 -1.87 -25.69
CA THR A 366 9.66 -1.56 -27.11
C THR A 366 8.59 -0.59 -27.59
N ASP A 367 8.89 0.20 -28.62
CA ASP A 367 7.91 1.10 -29.25
C ASP A 367 6.66 0.31 -29.68
N ASN A 368 5.46 0.83 -29.37
CA ASN A 368 4.14 0.19 -29.53
C ASN A 368 3.75 -0.18 -30.99
N LYS A 369 4.67 -0.20 -31.95
CA LYS A 369 4.35 -0.33 -33.38
C LYS A 369 3.83 -1.71 -33.78
N ASN A 370 4.07 -2.76 -32.98
CA ASN A 370 3.77 -4.15 -33.36
C ASN A 370 3.07 -4.99 -32.28
N ASN A 371 2.56 -4.39 -31.19
CA ASN A 371 1.96 -5.12 -30.07
C ASN A 371 2.80 -6.34 -29.67
N LEU A 372 4.09 -6.12 -29.43
CA LEU A 372 5.04 -7.18 -29.11
C LEU A 372 4.85 -7.56 -27.64
N PHE A 373 4.75 -8.85 -27.35
CA PHE A 373 4.82 -9.38 -25.99
C PHE A 373 5.61 -10.68 -26.00
N LYS A 374 6.82 -10.64 -25.45
CA LYS A 374 7.71 -11.79 -25.33
C LYS A 374 8.20 -11.92 -23.89
N THR A 375 8.10 -13.12 -23.35
CA THR A 375 8.67 -13.46 -22.05
C THR A 375 9.24 -14.87 -22.05
N GLU A 376 10.36 -15.05 -21.37
CA GLU A 376 11.02 -16.34 -21.21
C GLU A 376 10.93 -16.83 -19.76
N ASN A 377 10.47 -18.07 -19.58
CA ASN A 377 10.33 -18.72 -18.27
C ASN A 377 9.57 -17.89 -17.23
N ALA A 378 8.43 -17.33 -17.61
CA ALA A 378 7.58 -16.56 -16.71
C ALA A 378 6.96 -17.43 -15.60
N CYS A 379 7.04 -16.94 -14.37
CA CYS A 379 6.52 -17.56 -13.16
C CYS A 379 5.40 -16.72 -12.55
N HIS A 380 4.42 -17.37 -11.93
CA HIS A 380 3.33 -16.69 -11.23
C HIS A 380 3.82 -16.11 -9.89
N PRO A 381 3.60 -14.81 -9.58
CA PRO A 381 4.07 -14.17 -8.34
C PRO A 381 3.56 -14.73 -7.01
N LEU A 382 2.54 -15.60 -7.04
CA LEU A 382 1.91 -16.16 -5.85
C LEU A 382 2.27 -17.64 -5.65
N LEU A 383 2.91 -18.28 -6.63
CA LEU A 383 3.33 -19.67 -6.56
C LEU A 383 4.82 -19.73 -6.18
N GLU A 384 5.16 -20.55 -5.18
CA GLU A 384 6.55 -20.69 -4.73
C GLU A 384 7.39 -21.59 -5.64
N ASP A 385 6.78 -22.66 -6.16
CA ASP A 385 7.39 -23.64 -7.07
C ASP A 385 6.52 -23.81 -8.33
N GLY A 386 6.14 -22.70 -8.95
CA GLY A 386 5.39 -22.70 -10.22
C GLY A 386 6.26 -23.13 -11.41
N ILE A 387 5.69 -23.91 -12.33
CA ILE A 387 6.38 -24.31 -13.56
C ILE A 387 6.48 -23.12 -14.52
N PRO A 388 7.70 -22.67 -14.89
CA PRO A 388 7.88 -21.52 -15.77
C PRO A 388 7.43 -21.83 -17.20
N ASN A 389 6.87 -20.82 -17.88
CA ASN A 389 6.44 -20.93 -19.28
C ASN A 389 6.89 -19.72 -20.10
N SER A 390 7.28 -19.95 -21.36
CA SER A 390 7.66 -18.90 -22.31
C SER A 390 6.57 -18.66 -23.34
N ILE A 391 6.48 -17.44 -23.84
CA ILE A 391 5.62 -17.12 -24.98
C ILE A 391 6.16 -15.93 -25.78
N ASN A 392 5.92 -15.94 -27.09
CA ASN A 392 6.27 -14.85 -28.00
C ASN A 392 5.07 -14.50 -28.88
N LEU A 393 4.48 -13.35 -28.62
CA LEU A 393 3.35 -12.79 -29.35
C LEU A 393 3.82 -11.55 -30.11
N ASN A 394 3.64 -11.58 -31.43
CA ASN A 394 3.90 -10.44 -32.29
C ASN A 394 2.65 -10.17 -33.14
N ASN A 395 1.83 -9.22 -32.69
CA ASN A 395 0.54 -8.87 -33.29
C ASN A 395 -0.41 -10.07 -33.49
N LYS A 396 -0.28 -11.11 -32.65
CA LYS A 396 -1.10 -12.32 -32.67
C LYS A 396 -1.62 -12.66 -31.28
N GLY A 397 -2.89 -13.03 -31.21
CA GLY A 397 -3.54 -13.55 -30.00
C GLY A 397 -3.26 -15.04 -29.80
N VAL A 398 -3.83 -15.61 -28.74
CA VAL A 398 -3.70 -17.04 -28.40
C VAL A 398 -5.09 -17.63 -28.14
N ILE A 399 -5.38 -18.78 -28.76
CA ILE A 399 -6.42 -19.69 -28.30
C ILE A 399 -5.76 -20.79 -27.49
N LEU A 400 -6.19 -20.93 -26.25
CA LEU A 400 -5.67 -21.90 -25.30
C LEU A 400 -6.71 -23.00 -25.05
N THR A 401 -6.37 -24.22 -25.43
CA THR A 401 -7.22 -25.41 -25.20
C THR A 401 -6.62 -26.29 -24.11
N GLY A 402 -7.41 -27.25 -23.60
CA GLY A 402 -6.97 -28.20 -22.57
C GLY A 402 -8.02 -28.46 -21.50
N SER A 403 -7.81 -29.48 -20.69
CA SER A 403 -8.72 -29.83 -19.59
C SER A 403 -8.78 -28.76 -18.50
N ASN A 404 -9.82 -28.83 -17.66
CA ASN A 404 -9.84 -28.06 -16.43
C ASN A 404 -8.71 -28.50 -15.50
N MET A 405 -8.23 -27.59 -14.65
CA MET A 405 -7.11 -27.81 -13.74
C MET A 405 -5.71 -27.96 -14.39
N SER A 406 -5.62 -27.96 -15.72
CA SER A 406 -4.33 -28.06 -16.45
C SER A 406 -3.42 -26.83 -16.38
N GLY A 407 -3.84 -25.77 -15.69
CA GLY A 407 -3.05 -24.55 -15.49
C GLY A 407 -3.36 -23.40 -16.45
N LYS A 408 -4.39 -23.50 -17.32
CA LYS A 408 -4.77 -22.45 -18.29
C LYS A 408 -4.94 -21.06 -17.64
N SER A 409 -5.82 -20.95 -16.64
CA SER A 409 -6.11 -19.67 -15.98
C SER A 409 -4.90 -19.17 -15.17
N THR A 410 -4.11 -20.08 -14.60
CA THR A 410 -2.84 -19.74 -13.93
C THR A 410 -1.83 -19.14 -14.91
N PHE A 411 -1.71 -19.70 -16.12
CA PHE A 411 -0.84 -19.17 -17.16
C PHE A 411 -1.30 -17.79 -17.63
N MET A 412 -2.60 -17.61 -17.91
CA MET A 412 -3.15 -16.30 -18.26
C MET A 412 -2.88 -15.24 -17.18
N ARG A 413 -3.11 -15.56 -15.90
CA ARG A 413 -2.78 -14.69 -14.76
C ARG A 413 -1.29 -14.43 -14.66
N THR A 414 -0.44 -15.41 -14.94
CA THR A 414 1.02 -15.26 -14.91
C THR A 414 1.49 -14.18 -15.89
N LEU A 415 1.00 -14.23 -17.14
CA LEU A 415 1.37 -13.24 -18.15
C LEU A 415 0.88 -11.84 -17.78
N ALA A 416 -0.40 -11.73 -17.39
CA ALA A 416 -1.02 -10.47 -17.01
C ALA A 416 -0.40 -9.84 -15.76
N LEU A 417 -0.07 -10.65 -14.74
CA LEU A 417 0.61 -10.17 -13.54
C LEU A 417 2.04 -9.73 -13.82
N ASN A 418 2.80 -10.47 -14.63
CA ASN A 418 4.15 -10.02 -15.02
C ASN A 418 4.10 -8.69 -15.78
N MET A 419 3.11 -8.52 -16.66
CA MET A 419 2.86 -7.25 -17.35
C MET A 419 2.44 -6.12 -16.40
N LEU A 420 1.61 -6.42 -15.40
CA LEU A 420 1.24 -5.47 -14.36
C LEU A 420 2.46 -5.04 -13.55
N LEU A 421 3.27 -5.98 -13.08
CA LEU A 421 4.48 -5.70 -12.28
C LEU A 421 5.55 -4.99 -13.10
N ALA A 422 5.69 -5.29 -14.40
CA ALA A 422 6.56 -4.57 -15.32
C ALA A 422 6.22 -3.08 -15.36
N GLN A 423 4.93 -2.75 -15.50
CA GLN A 423 4.47 -1.37 -15.66
C GLN A 423 4.17 -0.66 -14.33
N SER A 424 4.13 -1.35 -13.20
CA SER A 424 3.93 -0.74 -11.87
C SER A 424 5.23 -0.64 -11.08
N ILE A 425 6.01 -1.72 -10.98
CA ILE A 425 7.18 -1.80 -10.11
C ILE A 425 8.46 -2.13 -10.87
N TYR A 426 8.44 -2.06 -12.21
CA TYR A 426 9.57 -2.33 -13.09
C TYR A 426 10.25 -3.68 -12.82
N THR A 427 9.45 -4.72 -12.54
CA THR A 427 9.97 -6.04 -12.12
C THR A 427 9.14 -7.13 -12.78
N CYS A 428 9.80 -8.15 -13.34
CA CYS A 428 9.13 -9.32 -13.91
C CYS A 428 9.73 -10.59 -13.30
N LEU A 429 8.89 -11.56 -12.93
CA LEU A 429 9.32 -12.88 -12.44
C LEU A 429 9.49 -13.81 -13.65
N CYS A 430 10.54 -13.57 -14.41
CA CYS A 430 10.90 -14.32 -15.61
C CYS A 430 12.40 -14.13 -15.88
N ASP A 431 12.96 -14.90 -16.82
CA ASP A 431 14.36 -14.76 -17.22
C ASP A 431 14.56 -13.53 -18.12
N ASP A 432 13.60 -13.27 -19.03
CA ASP A 432 13.66 -12.17 -19.99
C ASP A 432 12.24 -11.65 -20.28
N TYR A 433 12.10 -10.33 -20.40
CA TYR A 433 10.84 -9.65 -20.66
C TYR A 433 11.01 -8.53 -21.68
N ASN A 434 10.38 -8.67 -22.84
CA ASN A 434 10.38 -7.70 -23.92
C ASN A 434 8.95 -7.46 -24.40
N ALA A 435 8.40 -6.27 -24.15
CA ALA A 435 7.00 -6.00 -24.50
C ALA A 435 6.76 -4.55 -24.91
N SER A 436 5.66 -4.30 -25.62
CA SER A 436 5.03 -2.99 -25.69
C SER A 436 4.36 -2.67 -24.34
N PHE A 437 3.94 -1.41 -24.15
CA PHE A 437 3.05 -1.08 -23.05
C PHE A 437 1.66 -1.63 -23.33
N PHE A 438 0.96 -2.12 -22.31
CA PHE A 438 -0.35 -2.74 -22.47
C PHE A 438 -1.30 -2.35 -21.35
N ARG A 439 -2.56 -2.12 -21.71
CA ARG A 439 -3.65 -2.05 -20.74
C ARG A 439 -4.18 -3.47 -20.49
N VAL A 440 -4.00 -3.98 -19.28
CA VAL A 440 -4.46 -5.34 -18.93
C VAL A 440 -5.96 -5.33 -18.65
N MET A 441 -6.70 -6.20 -19.33
CA MET A 441 -8.14 -6.39 -19.15
C MET A 441 -8.43 -7.88 -19.01
N SER A 442 -9.31 -8.26 -18.09
CA SER A 442 -9.60 -9.67 -17.81
C SER A 442 -11.09 -9.98 -17.79
N SER A 443 -11.43 -11.22 -18.08
CA SER A 443 -12.71 -11.85 -17.78
C SER A 443 -12.43 -13.30 -17.42
N LEU A 444 -11.99 -13.53 -16.17
CA LEU A 444 -11.59 -14.87 -15.69
C LEU A 444 -12.54 -15.46 -14.64
N SER A 445 -13.04 -14.65 -13.71
CA SER A 445 -13.83 -15.12 -12.58
C SER A 445 -15.08 -14.27 -12.46
N ILE A 446 -16.11 -14.68 -13.19
CA ILE A 446 -17.46 -14.13 -13.05
C ILE A 446 -18.15 -14.98 -11.98
N SER A 447 -18.53 -14.35 -10.87
CA SER A 447 -19.30 -14.97 -9.80
C SER A 447 -20.73 -14.44 -9.81
N ASP A 448 -21.70 -15.28 -9.49
CA ASP A 448 -23.09 -14.86 -9.31
C ASP A 448 -23.21 -13.79 -8.22
N ASP A 449 -23.82 -12.66 -8.55
CA ASP A 449 -24.32 -11.73 -7.53
C ASP A 449 -25.80 -12.03 -7.26
N VAL A 450 -26.02 -12.98 -6.36
CA VAL A 450 -27.35 -13.41 -5.90
C VAL A 450 -28.16 -12.24 -5.32
N LEU A 451 -27.49 -11.21 -4.79
CA LEU A 451 -28.14 -10.05 -4.16
C LEU A 451 -28.59 -9.01 -5.19
N SER A 452 -27.85 -8.83 -6.29
CA SER A 452 -28.22 -7.89 -7.36
C SER A 452 -29.33 -8.42 -8.29
N GLY A 453 -29.56 -9.73 -8.29
CA GLY A 453 -30.57 -10.37 -9.15
C GLY A 453 -30.21 -10.39 -10.64
N THR A 454 -28.98 -10.04 -11.02
CA THR A 454 -28.49 -10.20 -12.39
C THR A 454 -28.15 -11.66 -12.67
N SER A 455 -28.46 -12.14 -13.87
CA SER A 455 -28.10 -13.50 -14.27
C SER A 455 -26.61 -13.58 -14.57
N TYR A 456 -26.00 -14.73 -14.30
CA TYR A 456 -24.61 -15.05 -14.66
C TYR A 456 -24.24 -14.62 -16.08
N TYR A 457 -25.14 -14.89 -17.04
CA TYR A 457 -24.94 -14.55 -18.45
C TYR A 457 -24.87 -13.05 -18.70
N LEU A 458 -25.67 -12.25 -17.99
CA LEU A 458 -25.63 -10.79 -18.13
C LEU A 458 -24.31 -10.21 -17.59
N GLU A 459 -23.82 -10.71 -16.46
CA GLU A 459 -22.51 -10.31 -15.93
C GLU A 459 -21.37 -10.69 -16.88
N GLU A 460 -21.45 -11.85 -17.53
CA GLU A 460 -20.50 -12.27 -18.56
C GLU A 460 -20.55 -11.35 -19.80
N CYS A 461 -21.75 -10.97 -20.25
CA CYS A 461 -21.92 -9.99 -21.32
C CYS A 461 -21.34 -8.63 -20.96
N ASN A 462 -21.58 -8.15 -19.73
CA ASN A 462 -21.05 -6.88 -19.23
C ASN A 462 -19.51 -6.91 -19.12
N ALA A 463 -18.93 -8.02 -18.68
CA ALA A 463 -17.48 -8.21 -18.60
C ALA A 463 -16.83 -8.13 -19.98
N VAL A 464 -17.38 -8.82 -20.98
CA VAL A 464 -16.90 -8.74 -22.36
C VAL A 464 -17.08 -7.34 -22.93
N LEU A 465 -18.24 -6.71 -22.72
CA LEU A 465 -18.51 -5.34 -23.18
C LEU A 465 -17.53 -4.33 -22.55
N ARG A 466 -17.18 -4.48 -21.27
CA ARG A 466 -16.15 -3.68 -20.58
C ARG A 466 -14.80 -3.79 -21.29
N ILE A 467 -14.40 -5.00 -21.70
CA ILE A 467 -13.19 -5.21 -22.50
C ILE A 467 -13.31 -4.48 -23.84
N LEU A 468 -14.43 -4.64 -24.56
CA LEU A 468 -14.61 -4.01 -25.88
C LEU A 468 -14.57 -2.47 -25.81
N ASN A 469 -15.11 -1.88 -24.75
CA ASN A 469 -15.10 -0.44 -24.51
C ASN A 469 -13.71 0.11 -24.12
N SER A 470 -12.75 -0.77 -23.82
CA SER A 470 -11.37 -0.38 -23.49
C SER A 470 -10.41 -0.38 -24.69
N LEU A 471 -10.90 -0.76 -25.88
CA LEU A 471 -10.11 -0.86 -27.11
C LEU A 471 -9.97 0.49 -27.83
N ASP A 472 -9.18 0.50 -28.91
CA ASP A 472 -8.99 1.62 -29.85
C ASP A 472 -8.25 2.85 -29.30
N GLU A 473 -7.35 2.62 -28.35
CA GLU A 473 -6.60 3.68 -27.65
C GLU A 473 -5.11 3.62 -27.98
N GLU A 474 -4.34 4.65 -27.61
CA GLU A 474 -2.92 4.77 -27.97
C GLU A 474 -2.07 3.58 -27.48
N VAL A 475 -2.46 3.03 -26.33
CA VAL A 475 -1.80 1.86 -25.72
C VAL A 475 -2.65 0.61 -25.99
N PRO A 476 -2.08 -0.47 -26.52
CA PRO A 476 -2.83 -1.67 -26.84
C PRO A 476 -3.45 -2.33 -25.60
N ALA A 477 -4.63 -2.91 -25.75
CA ALA A 477 -5.22 -3.75 -24.72
C ALA A 477 -4.60 -5.15 -24.73
N PHE A 478 -4.35 -5.72 -23.56
CA PHE A 478 -3.99 -7.13 -23.38
C PHE A 478 -5.14 -7.83 -22.65
N CYS A 479 -5.96 -8.55 -23.41
CA CYS A 479 -7.19 -9.15 -22.92
C CYS A 479 -6.97 -10.63 -22.55
N ILE A 480 -7.26 -11.02 -21.32
CA ILE A 480 -7.31 -12.43 -20.91
C ILE A 480 -8.76 -12.84 -20.66
N ILE A 481 -9.21 -13.91 -21.29
CA ILE A 481 -10.61 -14.34 -21.24
C ILE A 481 -10.67 -15.84 -21.00
N ASP A 482 -11.40 -16.28 -19.98
CA ASP A 482 -11.60 -17.70 -19.66
C ASP A 482 -13.03 -18.12 -20.00
N GLU A 483 -13.17 -18.77 -21.15
CA GLU A 483 -14.46 -19.08 -21.78
C GLU A 483 -15.27 -17.81 -22.15
N ILE A 484 -16.03 -17.88 -23.25
CA ILE A 484 -16.94 -16.80 -23.65
C ILE A 484 -18.34 -17.39 -23.74
N PHE A 485 -19.28 -16.80 -22.99
CA PHE A 485 -20.70 -17.13 -22.96
C PHE A 485 -21.01 -18.57 -22.56
N LYS A 486 -20.41 -19.06 -21.46
CA LYS A 486 -20.54 -20.46 -21.01
C LYS A 486 -21.99 -20.93 -20.89
N GLY A 487 -22.90 -20.05 -20.48
CA GLY A 487 -24.30 -20.36 -20.16
C GLY A 487 -25.30 -20.39 -21.32
N THR A 488 -24.89 -20.18 -22.59
CA THR A 488 -25.81 -20.11 -23.74
C THR A 488 -25.72 -21.33 -24.68
N ASN A 489 -26.57 -21.35 -25.71
CA ASN A 489 -26.58 -22.37 -26.75
C ASN A 489 -25.19 -22.47 -27.43
N PRO A 490 -24.58 -23.66 -27.54
CA PRO A 490 -23.25 -23.83 -28.15
C PRO A 490 -23.09 -23.21 -29.55
N ILE A 491 -24.12 -23.28 -30.40
CA ILE A 491 -24.07 -22.73 -31.77
C ILE A 491 -23.95 -21.20 -31.71
N GLU A 492 -24.78 -20.56 -30.91
CA GLU A 492 -24.75 -19.10 -30.73
C GLU A 492 -23.45 -18.67 -30.03
N ARG A 493 -23.01 -19.43 -29.03
CA ARG A 493 -21.77 -19.20 -28.29
C ARG A 493 -20.56 -19.16 -29.22
N ILE A 494 -20.37 -20.19 -30.04
CA ILE A 494 -19.21 -20.28 -30.95
C ILE A 494 -19.27 -19.16 -31.98
N ALA A 495 -20.45 -18.91 -32.57
CA ALA A 495 -20.64 -17.87 -33.58
C ALA A 495 -20.33 -16.47 -33.03
N THR A 496 -20.86 -16.13 -31.86
CA THR A 496 -20.64 -14.83 -31.20
C THR A 496 -19.20 -14.67 -30.71
N SER A 497 -18.64 -15.69 -30.06
CA SER A 497 -17.24 -15.70 -29.61
C SER A 497 -16.29 -15.43 -30.76
N LYS A 498 -16.48 -16.10 -31.91
CA LYS A 498 -15.66 -15.88 -33.10
C LYS A 498 -15.71 -14.44 -33.59
N GLN A 499 -16.87 -13.79 -33.59
CA GLN A 499 -16.99 -12.38 -33.99
C GLN A 499 -16.34 -11.44 -32.97
N ILE A 500 -16.47 -11.72 -31.68
CA ILE A 500 -15.83 -10.93 -30.61
C ILE A 500 -14.30 -11.00 -30.72
N LEU A 501 -13.74 -12.21 -30.88
CA LEU A 501 -12.30 -12.42 -31.05
C LEU A 501 -11.77 -11.70 -32.30
N LYS A 502 -12.52 -11.80 -33.42
CA LYS A 502 -12.20 -11.06 -34.64
C LYS A 502 -12.25 -9.55 -34.42
N TYR A 503 -13.22 -9.06 -33.66
CA TYR A 503 -13.37 -7.64 -33.34
C TYR A 503 -12.20 -7.11 -32.51
N ILE A 504 -11.74 -7.88 -31.51
CA ILE A 504 -10.58 -7.54 -30.67
C ILE A 504 -9.30 -7.48 -31.51
N MET A 505 -8.99 -8.55 -32.26
CA MET A 505 -7.74 -8.63 -33.03
C MET A 505 -7.69 -7.75 -34.28
N ASN A 506 -8.78 -7.07 -34.63
CA ASN A 506 -8.81 -6.04 -35.67
C ASN A 506 -8.54 -4.63 -35.12
N ARG A 507 -8.34 -4.51 -33.81
CA ARG A 507 -8.06 -3.27 -33.10
C ARG A 507 -6.68 -3.30 -32.48
N ASN A 508 -6.32 -2.23 -31.78
CA ASN A 508 -5.06 -2.14 -31.05
C ASN A 508 -5.09 -3.03 -29.79
N ALA A 509 -4.99 -4.36 -29.97
CA ALA A 509 -5.07 -5.31 -28.86
C ALA A 509 -4.38 -6.64 -29.14
N LEU A 510 -4.05 -7.35 -28.06
CA LEU A 510 -3.78 -8.78 -28.01
C LEU A 510 -4.82 -9.45 -27.12
N SER A 511 -5.19 -10.69 -27.44
CA SER A 511 -6.04 -11.48 -26.55
C SER A 511 -5.56 -12.91 -26.38
N ILE A 512 -5.60 -13.40 -25.16
CA ILE A 512 -5.41 -14.80 -24.80
C ILE A 512 -6.75 -15.33 -24.31
N VAL A 513 -7.28 -16.34 -24.99
CA VAL A 513 -8.61 -16.87 -24.71
C VAL A 513 -8.53 -18.36 -24.45
N ALA A 514 -8.89 -18.77 -23.25
CA ALA A 514 -9.07 -20.17 -22.93
C ALA A 514 -10.47 -20.64 -23.36
N THR A 515 -10.55 -21.80 -23.99
CA THR A 515 -11.83 -22.39 -24.41
C THR A 515 -11.81 -23.90 -24.41
N HIS A 516 -12.98 -24.49 -24.18
CA HIS A 516 -13.25 -25.91 -24.38
C HIS A 516 -13.87 -26.22 -25.75
N ASP A 517 -14.27 -25.19 -26.50
CA ASP A 517 -14.87 -25.34 -27.82
C ASP A 517 -13.77 -25.57 -28.87
N LEU A 518 -13.53 -26.85 -29.22
CA LEU A 518 -12.58 -27.23 -30.27
C LEU A 518 -12.93 -26.59 -31.62
N GLU A 519 -14.21 -26.49 -31.95
CA GLU A 519 -14.68 -25.81 -33.17
C GLU A 519 -14.26 -24.33 -33.19
N LEU A 520 -14.32 -23.63 -32.05
CA LEU A 520 -13.84 -22.26 -31.96
C LEU A 520 -12.32 -22.21 -32.17
N ALA A 521 -11.56 -23.13 -31.58
CA ALA A 521 -10.11 -23.20 -31.73
C ALA A 521 -9.67 -23.54 -33.16
N GLU A 522 -10.44 -24.37 -33.86
CA GLU A 522 -10.18 -24.73 -35.25
C GLU A 522 -10.53 -23.61 -36.22
N THR A 523 -11.69 -22.96 -36.02
CA THR A 523 -12.25 -21.98 -36.95
C THR A 523 -11.84 -20.53 -36.65
N CYS A 524 -11.03 -20.30 -35.61
CA CYS A 524 -10.50 -18.97 -35.28
C CYS A 524 -9.58 -18.43 -36.39
N ASN A 525 -9.45 -17.10 -36.44
CA ASN A 525 -8.67 -16.39 -37.46
C ASN A 525 -7.15 -16.71 -37.37
N ASP A 526 -6.41 -16.61 -38.48
CA ASP A 526 -4.94 -16.77 -38.59
C ASP A 526 -4.13 -15.79 -37.72
N LYS A 527 -4.81 -14.78 -37.16
CA LYS A 527 -4.30 -13.86 -36.13
C LYS A 527 -4.17 -14.50 -34.75
N TYR A 528 -4.64 -15.72 -34.54
CA TYR A 528 -4.50 -16.46 -33.30
C TYR A 528 -3.54 -17.64 -33.44
N LEU A 529 -2.57 -17.71 -32.53
CA LEU A 529 -1.75 -18.89 -32.31
C LEU A 529 -2.54 -19.90 -31.46
N LYS A 530 -2.28 -21.18 -31.68
CA LYS A 530 -2.97 -22.28 -31.00
C LYS A 530 -2.00 -22.91 -30.01
N TYR A 531 -2.38 -22.90 -28.75
CA TYR A 531 -1.63 -23.54 -27.68
C TYR A 531 -2.55 -24.40 -26.85
N TYR A 532 -1.95 -25.33 -26.11
CA TYR A 532 -2.69 -26.16 -25.18
C TYR A 532 -1.89 -26.52 -23.93
N PHE A 533 -2.64 -26.83 -22.88
CA PHE A 533 -2.16 -27.60 -21.73
C PHE A 533 -2.83 -28.97 -21.77
N CYS A 534 -2.11 -30.00 -21.36
CA CYS A 534 -2.60 -31.36 -21.38
C CYS A 534 -2.26 -32.07 -20.07
N GLU A 535 -3.24 -32.79 -19.56
CA GLU A 535 -3.06 -33.82 -18.55
C GLU A 535 -2.49 -35.08 -19.19
N ASP A 536 -1.69 -35.80 -18.41
CA ASP A 536 -1.42 -37.21 -18.66
C ASP A 536 -2.15 -38.05 -17.62
N VAL A 537 -2.49 -39.29 -17.97
CA VAL A 537 -3.11 -40.24 -17.05
C VAL A 537 -2.14 -41.40 -16.85
N ASP A 538 -1.51 -41.42 -15.69
CA ASP A 538 -0.68 -42.52 -15.23
C ASP A 538 -1.57 -43.58 -14.56
N GLU A 539 -1.35 -44.85 -14.90
CA GLU A 539 -2.15 -45.97 -14.38
C GLU A 539 -2.01 -46.16 -12.86
N ASN A 540 -0.94 -45.67 -12.24
CA ASN A 540 -0.65 -45.79 -10.81
C ASN A 540 -0.93 -44.50 -10.04
N GLU A 541 -0.59 -43.34 -10.61
CA GLU A 541 -0.68 -42.03 -9.93
C GLU A 541 -1.93 -41.21 -10.29
N GLY A 542 -2.71 -41.63 -11.29
CA GLY A 542 -3.93 -40.95 -11.71
C GLY A 542 -3.66 -39.81 -12.70
N LEU A 543 -4.19 -38.61 -12.41
CA LEU A 543 -4.00 -37.43 -13.27
C LEU A 543 -2.70 -36.70 -12.92
N ILE A 544 -1.78 -36.63 -13.88
CA ILE A 544 -0.54 -35.86 -13.78
C ILE A 544 -0.63 -34.67 -14.73
N PHE A 545 -0.21 -33.49 -14.27
CA PHE A 545 -0.14 -32.29 -15.09
C PHE A 545 1.32 -31.80 -15.13
N ASP A 546 1.89 -31.66 -16.32
CA ASP A 546 3.25 -31.10 -16.46
C ASP A 546 3.27 -29.57 -16.39
N PHE A 547 2.10 -28.94 -16.49
CA PHE A 547 1.89 -27.48 -16.51
C PHE A 547 2.77 -26.76 -17.54
N LYS A 548 3.08 -27.42 -18.65
CA LYS A 548 3.86 -26.85 -19.76
C LYS A 548 2.98 -26.48 -20.94
N LEU A 549 3.15 -25.25 -21.42
CA LEU A 549 2.52 -24.74 -22.63
C LEU A 549 3.07 -25.47 -23.85
N LYS A 550 2.18 -26.03 -24.68
CA LYS A 550 2.53 -26.76 -25.91
C LYS A 550 1.83 -26.16 -27.13
N GLU A 551 2.49 -26.18 -28.28
CA GLU A 551 1.94 -25.66 -29.54
C GLU A 551 0.95 -26.63 -30.16
N GLY A 552 -0.20 -26.13 -30.61
CA GLY A 552 -1.26 -26.91 -31.25
C GLY A 552 -2.60 -26.87 -30.51
N ILE A 553 -3.46 -27.84 -30.82
CA ILE A 553 -4.73 -28.08 -30.15
C ILE A 553 -4.61 -29.41 -29.40
N CYS A 554 -5.14 -29.48 -28.17
CA CYS A 554 -5.18 -30.75 -27.45
C CYS A 554 -6.19 -31.71 -28.11
N ASN A 555 -5.69 -32.83 -28.65
CA ASN A 555 -6.51 -33.86 -29.31
C ASN A 555 -6.81 -35.07 -28.41
N THR A 556 -6.31 -35.09 -27.18
CA THR A 556 -6.43 -36.25 -26.27
C THR A 556 -7.50 -36.01 -25.21
N GLY A 557 -8.65 -36.67 -25.34
CA GLY A 557 -9.67 -36.71 -24.30
C GLY A 557 -9.33 -37.77 -23.25
N ASN A 558 -8.70 -37.36 -22.14
CA ASN A 558 -8.31 -38.29 -21.06
C ASN A 558 -9.42 -38.53 -20.03
N ALA A 559 -10.61 -37.95 -20.21
CA ALA A 559 -11.74 -38.09 -19.30
C ALA A 559 -12.17 -39.55 -19.08
N ILE A 560 -12.22 -40.38 -20.11
CA ILE A 560 -12.59 -41.80 -19.96
C ILE A 560 -11.49 -42.57 -19.22
N LYS A 561 -10.22 -42.29 -19.50
CA LYS A 561 -9.09 -42.91 -18.78
C LYS A 561 -9.14 -42.55 -17.28
N LEU A 562 -9.49 -41.30 -16.96
CA LEU A 562 -9.72 -40.89 -15.58
C LEU A 562 -10.87 -41.66 -14.92
N LEU A 563 -12.01 -41.81 -15.59
CA LEU A 563 -13.13 -42.60 -15.05
C LEU A 563 -12.69 -44.05 -14.77
N SER A 564 -11.87 -44.63 -15.66
CA SER A 564 -11.28 -45.94 -15.45
C SER A 564 -10.37 -46.00 -14.23
N TYR A 565 -9.49 -45.02 -14.06
CA TYR A 565 -8.64 -44.91 -12.88
C TYR A 565 -9.45 -44.75 -11.57
N LEU A 566 -10.52 -43.96 -11.60
CA LEU A 566 -11.42 -43.76 -10.46
C LEU A 566 -12.27 -45.01 -10.12
N GLY A 567 -12.16 -46.09 -10.90
CA GLY A 567 -12.85 -47.35 -10.66
C GLY A 567 -14.33 -47.31 -11.06
N TYR A 568 -14.71 -46.47 -12.04
CA TYR A 568 -16.07 -46.52 -12.58
C TYR A 568 -16.35 -47.90 -13.20
N PRO A 569 -17.61 -48.38 -13.15
CA PRO A 569 -17.98 -49.65 -13.76
C PRO A 569 -17.51 -49.76 -15.22
N ASN A 570 -16.86 -50.89 -15.56
CA ASN A 570 -16.32 -51.16 -16.90
C ASN A 570 -17.38 -51.05 -18.00
N GLU A 571 -18.65 -51.31 -17.68
CA GLU A 571 -19.78 -51.15 -18.60
C GLU A 571 -19.90 -49.69 -19.09
N ILE A 572 -19.86 -48.72 -18.16
CA ILE A 572 -19.92 -47.29 -18.47
C ILE A 572 -18.72 -46.86 -19.32
N ILE A 573 -17.52 -47.33 -18.96
CA ILE A 573 -16.27 -46.99 -19.66
C ILE A 573 -16.32 -47.53 -21.09
N ASN A 574 -16.64 -48.83 -21.25
CA ASN A 574 -16.66 -49.49 -22.54
C ASN A 574 -17.71 -48.91 -23.48
N ASP A 575 -18.91 -48.61 -22.97
CA ASP A 575 -19.97 -48.02 -23.78
C ASP A 575 -19.65 -46.56 -24.14
N SER A 576 -19.04 -45.79 -23.23
CA SER A 576 -18.55 -44.44 -23.54
C SER A 576 -17.48 -44.45 -24.66
N ILE A 577 -16.56 -45.42 -24.66
CA ILE A 577 -15.56 -45.57 -25.72
C ILE A 577 -16.23 -45.90 -27.06
N LYS A 578 -17.22 -46.81 -27.06
CA LYS A 578 -17.99 -47.16 -28.27
C LYS A 578 -18.70 -45.95 -28.85
N ASP A 579 -19.39 -45.17 -28.01
CA ASP A 579 -20.13 -43.99 -28.45
C ASP A 579 -19.22 -42.95 -29.10
N ILE A 580 -18.01 -42.73 -28.57
CA ILE A 580 -17.02 -41.85 -29.20
C ILE A 580 -16.55 -42.40 -30.54
N SER A 581 -16.24 -43.69 -30.63
CA SER A 581 -15.76 -44.32 -31.87
C SER A 581 -16.79 -44.39 -33.00
N SER A 582 -18.07 -44.12 -32.69
CA SER A 582 -19.19 -44.14 -33.64
C SER A 582 -19.56 -42.76 -34.20
N LYS A 583 -18.92 -41.69 -33.71
CA LYS A 583 -18.99 -40.32 -34.26
C LYS A 583 -17.78 -40.05 -35.15
#